data_AF-A0A0L8AHP0-F1
#
_entry.id   AF-A0A0L8AHP0-F1
#
_cell.length_a   1.000
_cell.length_b   1.000
_cell.length_c   1.000
_cell.angle_alpha   90.00
_cell.angle_beta   90.00
_cell.angle_gamma   90.00
#
_symmetry.space_group_name_H-M   'P 1'
#
loop_
_entity.id
_entity.type
_entity.pdbx_description
1 polymer ?
#
loop_
_entity_poly.entity_id
_entity_poly.type
_entity_poly.pdbx_seq_one_letter_code
_entity_poly.pdbx_strand_id
1 'polypeptide(L)'
;MNQRLFLLDKNYILKQVQEDMMHSLQVELVTQIKQGYFNLFNPLRLIDDLSEKVENFEPSDLSFFDELYANLAGIYRYQAEGNQLELLFDGRSHYDKYSDDWKAGFQAYLTELYLKKNFILAGLELTVLHSPERRLELAQNRMKVCIYEHFGLKIYKYKGIQKYESKSA
;
A
#
# COMPACT_ATOMS: atom_id res chain seq x y z
N MET A 1 3.12 -2.95 14.11
CA MET A 1 2.15 -1.85 13.81
C MET A 1 1.13 -1.60 14.94
N ASN A 2 1.53 -1.00 16.06
CA ASN A 2 0.78 -1.12 17.33
C ASN A 2 -0.14 0.08 17.72
N GLN A 3 -0.46 0.98 16.79
CA GLN A 3 -1.34 2.11 17.05
C GLN A 3 -2.80 1.78 16.76
N ARG A 4 -3.70 2.09 17.69
CA ARG A 4 -5.15 1.96 17.50
C ARG A 4 -5.64 3.12 16.64
N LEU A 5 -6.04 2.83 15.40
CA LEU A 5 -6.42 3.86 14.42
C LEU A 5 -7.89 4.29 14.54
N PHE A 6 -8.74 3.50 15.21
CA PHE A 6 -10.15 3.80 15.48
C PHE A 6 -10.65 2.98 16.67
N LEU A 7 -11.82 3.34 17.22
CA LEU A 7 -12.35 2.73 18.45
C LEU A 7 -12.55 1.22 18.34
N LEU A 8 -12.90 0.68 17.17
CA LEU A 8 -13.14 -0.76 17.02
C LEU A 8 -11.90 -1.53 16.54
N ASP A 9 -10.72 -0.92 16.47
CA ASP A 9 -9.49 -1.57 15.94
C ASP A 9 -8.86 -2.57 16.95
N LYS A 10 -9.54 -3.69 17.21
CA LYS A 10 -9.21 -4.69 18.24
C LYS A 10 -8.85 -6.08 17.68
N ASN A 11 -8.89 -6.30 16.37
CA ASN A 11 -8.54 -7.61 15.79
C ASN A 11 -7.02 -7.83 15.80
N TYR A 12 -6.49 -8.35 16.92
CA TYR A 12 -5.06 -8.59 17.11
C TYR A 12 -4.48 -9.62 16.15
N ILE A 13 -5.25 -10.65 15.77
CA ILE A 13 -4.80 -11.68 14.83
C ILE A 13 -4.57 -11.06 13.45
N LEU A 14 -5.53 -10.25 12.96
CA LEU A 14 -5.36 -9.54 11.69
C LEU A 14 -4.19 -8.57 11.73
N LYS A 15 -3.96 -7.86 12.85
CA LYS A 15 -2.79 -6.99 12.98
C LYS A 15 -1.47 -7.77 12.92
N GLN A 16 -1.42 -8.94 13.56
CA GLN A 16 -0.25 -9.82 13.51
C GLN A 16 0.01 -10.30 12.08
N VAL A 17 -1.03 -10.80 11.39
CA VAL A 17 -0.96 -11.19 9.98
C VAL A 17 -0.42 -10.03 9.12
N GLN A 18 -0.95 -8.83 9.30
CA GLN A 18 -0.49 -7.66 8.56
C GLN A 18 0.97 -7.31 8.87
N GLU A 19 1.44 -7.50 10.10
CA GLU A 19 2.84 -7.27 10.45
C GLU A 19 3.76 -8.33 9.81
N ASP A 20 3.39 -9.61 9.89
CA ASP A 20 4.16 -10.74 9.33
C ASP A 20 4.25 -10.67 7.80
N MET A 21 3.19 -10.20 7.13
CA MET A 21 3.13 -10.12 5.67
C MET A 21 3.71 -8.82 5.08
N MET A 22 4.13 -7.86 5.92
CA MET A 22 4.53 -6.53 5.46
C MET A 22 5.61 -6.58 4.38
N HIS A 23 6.71 -7.28 4.67
CA HIS A 23 7.86 -7.33 3.76
C HIS A 23 7.50 -7.99 2.42
N SER A 24 6.79 -9.12 2.45
CA SER A 24 6.43 -9.84 1.22
C SER A 24 5.47 -9.03 0.33
N LEU A 25 4.51 -8.33 0.94
CA LEU A 25 3.58 -7.47 0.21
C LEU A 25 4.23 -6.16 -0.29
N GLN A 26 5.26 -5.64 0.39
CA GLN A 26 6.04 -4.51 -0.11
C GLN A 26 6.88 -4.89 -1.34
N VAL A 27 7.46 -6.09 -1.36
CA VAL A 27 8.15 -6.63 -2.56
C VAL A 27 7.16 -6.74 -3.73
N GLU A 28 5.96 -7.23 -3.47
CA GLU A 28 4.89 -7.28 -4.47
C GLU A 28 4.50 -5.88 -4.96
N LEU A 29 4.36 -4.90 -4.06
CA LEU A 29 4.09 -3.51 -4.41
C LEU A 29 5.15 -2.93 -5.36
N VAL A 30 6.44 -3.13 -5.08
CA VAL A 30 7.52 -2.64 -5.96
C VAL A 30 7.46 -3.31 -7.33
N THR A 31 7.18 -4.61 -7.36
CA THR A 31 6.97 -5.35 -8.60
C THR A 31 5.81 -4.76 -9.40
N GLN A 32 4.69 -4.45 -8.75
CA GLN A 32 3.53 -3.84 -9.39
C GLN A 32 3.82 -2.41 -9.88
N ILE A 33 4.61 -1.62 -9.14
CA ILE A 33 5.04 -0.28 -9.59
C ILE A 33 5.87 -0.39 -10.87
N LYS A 34 6.81 -1.33 -10.94
CA LYS A 34 7.60 -1.62 -12.15
C LYS A 34 6.70 -1.99 -13.33
N GLN A 35 5.74 -2.89 -13.12
CA GLN A 35 4.76 -3.22 -14.16
C GLN A 35 3.89 -2.01 -14.55
N GLY A 36 3.60 -1.12 -13.61
CA GLY A 36 2.83 0.10 -13.82
C GLY A 36 3.52 1.10 -14.71
N TYR A 37 4.85 1.20 -14.56
CA TYR A 37 5.67 1.96 -15.48
C TYR A 37 5.48 1.47 -16.92
N PHE A 38 5.63 0.17 -17.14
CA PHE A 38 5.51 -0.38 -18.49
C PHE A 38 4.11 -0.22 -19.04
N ASN A 39 3.04 -0.52 -18.31
CA ASN A 39 1.70 -0.40 -18.91
C ASN A 39 1.26 1.05 -19.16
N LEU A 40 1.69 2.02 -18.33
CA LEU A 40 1.24 3.41 -18.46
C LEU A 40 2.16 4.29 -19.30
N PHE A 41 3.47 4.03 -19.28
CA PHE A 41 4.47 4.94 -19.86
C PHE A 41 5.33 4.27 -20.94
N ASN A 42 5.55 2.96 -20.90
CA ASN A 42 6.28 2.23 -21.93
C ASN A 42 5.58 0.91 -22.34
N PRO A 43 4.35 0.96 -22.88
CA PRO A 43 3.54 -0.24 -23.17
C PRO A 43 4.14 -1.12 -24.26
N LEU A 44 5.01 -0.54 -25.11
CA LEU A 44 5.72 -1.24 -26.17
C LEU A 44 7.02 -1.91 -25.69
N ARG A 45 7.39 -1.75 -24.41
CA ARG A 45 8.63 -2.30 -23.83
C ARG A 45 9.87 -1.91 -24.65
N LEU A 46 9.91 -0.67 -25.12
CA LEU A 46 11.08 -0.14 -25.81
C LEU A 46 12.27 -0.15 -24.85
N ILE A 47 13.42 -0.63 -25.32
CA ILE A 47 14.63 -0.71 -24.49
C ILE A 47 15.31 0.66 -24.54
N ASP A 48 15.37 1.32 -23.38
CA ASP A 48 16.09 2.56 -23.13
C ASP A 48 16.72 2.52 -21.73
N ASP A 49 17.62 3.47 -21.44
CA ASP A 49 18.35 3.55 -20.16
C ASP A 49 17.43 3.53 -18.92
N LEU A 50 16.23 4.11 -19.03
CA LEU A 50 15.27 4.16 -17.93
C LEU A 50 14.58 2.80 -17.78
N SER A 51 14.16 2.20 -18.89
CA SER A 51 13.48 0.91 -18.94
C SER A 51 14.38 -0.21 -18.42
N GLU A 52 15.67 -0.19 -18.76
CA GLU A 52 16.66 -1.11 -18.20
C GLU A 52 16.83 -0.90 -16.69
N LYS A 53 16.89 0.35 -16.21
CA LYS A 53 16.95 0.65 -14.77
C LYS A 53 15.72 0.15 -14.04
N VAL A 54 14.52 0.38 -14.59
CA VAL A 54 13.26 -0.06 -13.99
C VAL A 54 13.21 -1.58 -13.93
N GLU A 55 13.51 -2.27 -15.04
CA GLU A 55 13.46 -3.73 -15.12
C GLU A 55 14.45 -4.39 -14.16
N ASN A 56 15.69 -3.88 -14.08
CA ASN A 56 16.76 -4.47 -13.26
C ASN A 56 16.78 -4.00 -11.80
N PHE A 57 15.88 -3.10 -11.40
CA PHE A 57 15.85 -2.61 -10.03
C PHE A 57 15.43 -3.72 -9.05
N GLU A 58 16.28 -3.96 -8.06
CA GLU A 58 16.03 -4.81 -6.89
C GLU A 58 16.11 -3.95 -5.62
N PRO A 59 15.04 -3.89 -4.80
CA PRO A 59 15.05 -3.08 -3.59
C PRO A 59 15.93 -3.71 -2.51
N SER A 60 16.93 -2.97 -2.04
CA SER A 60 17.73 -3.35 -0.86
C SER A 60 17.09 -2.94 0.47
N ASP A 61 16.29 -1.87 0.44
CA ASP A 61 15.53 -1.36 1.59
C ASP A 61 14.12 -0.94 1.12
N LEU A 62 13.11 -1.41 1.85
CA LEU A 62 11.69 -1.18 1.59
C LEU A 62 11.04 -0.28 2.66
N SER A 63 11.83 0.19 3.63
CA SER A 63 11.36 1.04 4.74
C SER A 63 10.60 2.30 4.27
N PHE A 64 10.92 2.80 3.07
CA PHE A 64 10.22 3.93 2.44
C PHE A 64 8.72 3.69 2.22
N PHE A 65 8.29 2.42 2.15
CA PHE A 65 6.89 2.01 1.99
C PHE A 65 6.19 1.65 3.30
N ASP A 66 6.86 1.70 4.44
CA ASP A 66 6.28 1.28 5.74
C ASP A 66 5.04 2.10 6.09
N GLU A 67 5.11 3.43 5.95
CA GLU A 67 3.96 4.30 6.22
C GLU A 67 2.81 4.02 5.25
N LEU A 68 3.13 3.76 3.97
CA LEU A 68 2.12 3.43 2.97
C LEU A 68 1.38 2.14 3.33
N TYR A 69 2.15 1.10 3.62
CA TYR A 69 1.64 -0.21 4.00
C TYR A 69 0.77 -0.10 5.26
N ALA A 70 1.26 0.60 6.28
CA ALA A 70 0.52 0.83 7.51
C ALA A 70 -0.81 1.57 7.27
N ASN A 71 -0.82 2.53 6.34
CA ASN A 71 -2.04 3.25 5.96
C ASN A 71 -3.05 2.33 5.27
N LEU A 72 -2.62 1.53 4.28
CA LEU A 72 -3.47 0.57 3.58
C LEU A 72 -4.05 -0.48 4.54
N ALA A 73 -3.21 -1.03 5.42
CA ALA A 73 -3.64 -1.97 6.44
C ALA A 73 -4.65 -1.35 7.40
N GLY A 74 -4.46 -0.09 7.79
CA GLY A 74 -5.40 0.67 8.61
C GLY A 74 -6.75 0.89 7.93
N ILE A 75 -6.73 1.29 6.65
CA ILE A 75 -7.91 1.47 5.82
C ILE A 75 -8.67 0.15 5.69
N TYR A 76 -7.98 -0.96 5.44
CA TYR A 76 -8.59 -2.28 5.34
C TYR A 76 -9.34 -2.66 6.62
N ARG A 77 -8.69 -2.50 7.79
CA ARG A 77 -9.34 -2.80 9.08
C ARG A 77 -10.55 -1.91 9.33
N TYR A 78 -10.52 -0.67 8.88
CA TYR A 78 -11.63 0.29 8.99
C TYR A 78 -12.79 -0.06 8.06
N GLN A 79 -12.51 -0.49 6.83
CA GLN A 79 -13.55 -0.90 5.88
C GLN A 79 -14.17 -2.25 6.25
N ALA A 80 -13.39 -3.15 6.87
CA ALA A 80 -13.85 -4.46 7.33
C ALA A 80 -14.64 -4.42 8.66
N GLU A 81 -15.20 -3.26 9.05
CA GLU A 81 -15.78 -2.95 10.37
C GLU A 81 -16.88 -3.90 10.89
N GLY A 82 -17.36 -4.87 10.10
CA GLY A 82 -18.30 -5.91 10.53
C GLY A 82 -17.69 -7.30 10.78
N ASN A 83 -16.42 -7.55 10.42
CA ASN A 83 -15.87 -8.90 10.28
C ASN A 83 -14.80 -9.25 11.33
N GLN A 84 -15.03 -8.86 12.58
CA GLN A 84 -14.09 -9.14 13.67
C GLN A 84 -14.46 -10.44 14.35
N LEU A 85 -13.69 -11.50 14.06
CA LEU A 85 -13.82 -12.83 14.66
C LEU A 85 -15.11 -13.55 14.25
N GLU A 86 -15.42 -13.59 12.96
CA GLU A 86 -16.46 -14.48 12.44
C GLU A 86 -16.18 -15.94 12.82
N LEU A 87 -17.20 -16.66 13.27
CA LEU A 87 -17.08 -18.10 13.51
C LEU A 87 -16.71 -18.81 12.20
N LEU A 88 -15.54 -19.44 12.20
CA LEU A 88 -15.07 -20.24 11.08
C LEU A 88 -15.59 -21.68 11.25
N PHE A 89 -16.33 -22.15 10.25
CA PHE A 89 -16.88 -23.50 10.23
C PHE A 89 -16.14 -24.42 9.25
N ASP A 90 -15.12 -23.92 8.56
CA ASP A 90 -14.31 -24.62 7.56
C ASP A 90 -13.05 -25.29 8.14
N GLY A 91 -12.86 -25.21 9.47
CA GLY A 91 -11.74 -25.82 10.18
C GLY A 91 -10.40 -25.07 10.05
N ARG A 92 -10.37 -23.91 9.37
CA ARG A 92 -9.15 -23.09 9.25
C ARG A 92 -8.91 -22.26 10.49
N SER A 93 -7.64 -21.88 10.72
CA SER A 93 -7.35 -20.87 11.73
C SER A 93 -7.74 -19.48 11.23
N HIS A 94 -8.08 -18.58 12.16
CA HIS A 94 -8.28 -17.18 11.82
C HIS A 94 -7.04 -16.54 11.18
N TYR A 95 -5.85 -16.99 11.57
CA TYR A 95 -4.61 -16.51 10.99
C TYR A 95 -4.53 -16.82 9.49
N ASP A 96 -4.83 -18.06 9.10
CA ASP A 96 -4.80 -18.48 7.69
C ASP A 96 -5.84 -17.71 6.87
N LYS A 97 -7.09 -17.65 7.36
CA LYS A 97 -8.15 -16.89 6.68
C LYS A 97 -7.76 -15.43 6.52
N TYR A 98 -7.31 -14.77 7.61
CA TYR A 98 -6.92 -13.36 7.54
C TYR A 98 -5.69 -13.13 6.67
N SER A 99 -4.78 -14.09 6.55
CA SER A 99 -3.63 -14.00 5.64
C SER A 99 -4.07 -13.98 4.19
N ASP A 100 -4.97 -14.89 3.81
CA ASP A 100 -5.55 -14.95 2.47
C ASP A 100 -6.39 -13.70 2.17
N ASP A 101 -7.28 -13.32 3.09
CA ASP A 101 -8.16 -12.16 2.95
C ASP A 101 -7.35 -10.86 2.86
N TRP A 102 -6.34 -10.69 3.71
CA TRP A 102 -5.49 -9.50 3.69
C TRP A 102 -4.69 -9.41 2.39
N LYS A 103 -4.09 -10.51 1.94
CA LYS A 103 -3.37 -10.54 0.66
C LYS A 103 -4.28 -10.17 -0.49
N ALA A 104 -5.47 -10.78 -0.57
CA ALA A 104 -6.44 -10.48 -1.62
C ALA A 104 -6.90 -9.02 -1.59
N GLY A 105 -7.20 -8.48 -0.40
CA GLY A 105 -7.58 -7.08 -0.21
C GLY A 105 -6.47 -6.12 -0.61
N PHE A 106 -5.22 -6.41 -0.22
CA PHE A 106 -4.06 -5.61 -0.60
C PHE A 106 -3.85 -5.63 -2.12
N GLN A 107 -3.92 -6.79 -2.76
CA GLN A 107 -3.82 -6.92 -4.22
C GLN A 107 -4.94 -6.17 -4.96
N ALA A 108 -6.17 -6.20 -4.44
CA ALA A 108 -7.28 -5.42 -4.97
C ALA A 108 -6.99 -3.92 -4.90
N TYR A 109 -6.54 -3.42 -3.75
CA TYR A 109 -6.13 -2.02 -3.60
C TYR A 109 -5.02 -1.63 -4.57
N LEU A 110 -4.00 -2.48 -4.72
CA LEU A 110 -2.92 -2.23 -5.67
C LEU A 110 -3.45 -2.16 -7.10
N THR A 111 -4.33 -3.07 -7.50
CA THR A 111 -4.92 -3.08 -8.85
C THR A 111 -5.68 -1.78 -9.16
N GLU A 112 -6.34 -1.20 -8.17
CA GLU A 112 -7.03 0.09 -8.33
C GLU A 112 -6.07 1.28 -8.35
N LEU A 113 -5.08 1.30 -7.45
CA LEU A 113 -4.06 2.36 -7.37
C LEU A 113 -3.12 2.36 -8.58
N TYR A 114 -2.92 1.19 -9.17
CA TYR A 114 -2.09 0.96 -10.36
C TYR A 114 -2.52 1.81 -11.56
N LEU A 115 -3.81 2.08 -11.71
CA LEU A 115 -4.35 2.89 -12.81
C LEU A 115 -3.99 4.38 -12.66
N LYS A 116 -3.49 4.80 -11.50
CA LYS A 116 -3.17 6.20 -11.21
C LYS A 116 -1.71 6.50 -11.52
N LYS A 117 -1.49 7.27 -12.59
CA LYS A 117 -0.15 7.75 -12.99
C LYS A 117 0.66 8.36 -11.85
N ASN A 118 0.02 9.18 -11.00
CA ASN A 118 0.67 9.84 -9.87
C ASN A 118 1.20 8.86 -8.82
N PHE A 119 0.48 7.75 -8.61
CA PHE A 119 0.90 6.70 -7.68
C PHE A 119 2.14 5.96 -8.22
N ILE A 120 2.12 5.58 -9.50
CA ILE A 120 3.27 4.93 -10.15
C ILE A 120 4.51 5.82 -10.16
N LEU A 121 4.37 7.10 -10.52
CA LEU A 121 5.49 8.05 -10.52
C LEU A 121 6.08 8.24 -9.12
N ALA A 122 5.23 8.40 -8.09
CA ALA A 122 5.69 8.51 -6.71
C ALA A 122 6.42 7.23 -6.26
N GLY A 123 5.91 6.05 -6.63
CA GLY A 123 6.54 4.77 -6.34
C GLY A 123 7.91 4.62 -7.01
N LEU A 124 8.03 5.00 -8.28
CA LEU A 124 9.31 5.00 -9.01
C LEU A 124 10.34 5.96 -8.38
N GLU A 125 9.90 7.13 -7.93
CA GLU A 125 10.75 8.10 -7.22
C GLU A 125 11.28 7.58 -5.88
N LEU A 126 10.53 6.72 -5.18
CA LEU A 126 10.97 6.08 -3.96
C LEU A 126 11.86 4.86 -4.19
N THR A 127 11.95 4.37 -5.43
CA THR A 127 12.66 3.13 -5.79
C THR A 127 13.72 3.40 -6.84
N VAL A 128 13.39 3.14 -8.11
CA VAL A 128 14.28 3.17 -9.28
C VAL A 128 14.95 4.53 -9.46
N LEU A 129 14.23 5.61 -9.17
CA LEU A 129 14.67 6.98 -9.40
C LEU A 129 15.13 7.68 -8.11
N HIS A 130 15.40 6.91 -7.06
CA HIS A 130 15.93 7.44 -5.82
C HIS A 130 17.32 8.05 -6.07
N SER A 131 17.52 9.28 -5.60
CA SER A 131 18.85 9.88 -5.49
C SER A 131 19.02 10.49 -4.09
N PRO A 132 20.23 10.48 -3.51
CA PRO A 132 20.47 11.04 -2.18
C PRO A 132 20.07 12.51 -2.03
N GLU A 133 20.05 13.25 -3.15
CA GLU A 133 19.69 14.67 -3.22
C GLU A 133 18.17 14.90 -3.29
N ARG A 134 17.38 13.88 -3.66
CA ARG A 134 15.93 13.98 -3.80
C ARG A 134 15.25 13.83 -2.44
N ARG A 135 14.37 14.77 -2.12
CA ARG A 135 13.56 14.75 -0.89
C ARG A 135 12.52 13.63 -0.95
N LEU A 136 12.86 12.48 -0.37
CA LEU A 136 12.00 11.30 -0.21
C LEU A 136 10.61 11.64 0.36
N GLU A 137 10.57 12.58 1.30
CA GLU A 137 9.33 13.04 1.94
C GLU A 137 8.29 13.54 0.95
N LEU A 138 8.70 14.18 -0.16
CA LEU A 138 7.75 14.67 -1.17
C LEU A 138 7.07 13.53 -1.92
N ALA A 139 7.84 12.49 -2.27
CA ALA A 139 7.30 11.32 -2.95
C ALA A 139 6.38 10.50 -2.02
N GLN A 140 6.77 10.31 -0.76
CA GLN A 140 5.91 9.68 0.25
C GLN A 140 4.60 10.46 0.45
N ASN A 141 4.68 11.80 0.54
CA ASN A 141 3.50 12.65 0.68
C ASN A 141 2.55 12.56 -0.53
N ARG A 142 3.08 12.54 -1.77
CA ARG A 142 2.23 12.35 -2.96
C ARG A 142 1.55 10.99 -2.98
N MET A 143 2.26 9.94 -2.60
CA MET A 143 1.70 8.59 -2.54
C MET A 143 0.58 8.50 -1.48
N LYS A 144 0.80 9.14 -0.33
CA LYS A 144 -0.18 9.28 0.75
C LYS A 144 -1.43 10.05 0.32
N VAL A 145 -1.27 11.18 -0.38
CA VAL A 145 -2.40 11.94 -0.95
C VAL A 145 -3.18 11.08 -1.94
N CYS A 146 -2.51 10.34 -2.82
CA CYS A 146 -3.17 9.44 -3.77
C CYS A 146 -4.05 8.39 -3.07
N ILE A 147 -3.57 7.80 -1.97
CA ILE A 147 -4.36 6.89 -1.14
C ILE A 147 -5.55 7.61 -0.51
N TYR A 148 -5.34 8.78 0.08
CA TYR A 148 -6.41 9.50 0.77
C TYR A 148 -7.53 9.91 -0.17
N GLU A 149 -7.18 10.37 -1.36
CA GLU A 149 -8.14 10.66 -2.43
C GLU A 149 -8.82 9.40 -2.95
N HIS A 150 -8.08 8.29 -3.09
CA HIS A 150 -8.63 7.02 -3.56
C HIS A 150 -9.71 6.47 -2.64
N PHE A 151 -9.41 6.38 -1.35
CA PHE A 151 -10.29 5.77 -0.37
C PHE A 151 -11.26 6.77 0.27
N GLY A 152 -11.08 8.06 0.04
CA GLY A 152 -11.84 9.11 0.74
C GLY A 152 -11.59 9.10 2.25
N LEU A 153 -10.42 8.65 2.69
CA LEU A 153 -10.06 8.45 4.09
C LEU A 153 -8.68 9.03 4.37
N LYS A 154 -8.56 9.76 5.48
CA LYS A 154 -7.30 10.35 5.94
C LYS A 154 -6.95 9.84 7.33
N ILE A 155 -5.69 9.46 7.51
CA ILE A 155 -5.19 8.93 8.78
C ILE A 155 -4.42 10.03 9.53
N TYR A 156 -4.91 10.37 10.71
CA TYR A 156 -4.30 11.33 11.62
C TYR A 156 -3.68 10.62 12.82
N LYS A 157 -2.42 10.93 13.14
CA LYS A 157 -1.67 10.31 14.25
C LYS A 157 -2.44 10.28 15.59
N TYR A 158 -3.15 11.36 15.92
CA TYR A 158 -3.87 11.49 17.20
C TYR A 158 -5.38 11.37 17.10
N LYS A 159 -5.95 11.50 15.88
CA LYS A 159 -7.40 11.46 15.68
C LYS A 159 -7.88 10.17 15.01
N GLY A 160 -6.97 9.31 14.58
CA GLY A 160 -7.31 8.10 13.85
C GLY A 160 -7.75 8.37 12.42
N ILE A 161 -8.55 7.46 11.87
CA ILE A 161 -9.10 7.57 10.51
C ILE A 161 -10.30 8.52 10.50
N GLN A 162 -10.31 9.45 9.55
CA GLN A 162 -11.42 10.37 9.29
C GLN A 162 -11.76 10.39 7.81
N LYS A 163 -13.00 10.77 7.48
CA LYS A 163 -13.38 11.02 6.09
C LYS A 163 -12.53 12.15 5.50
N TYR A 164 -12.04 11.93 4.29
CA TYR A 164 -11.27 12.90 3.54
C TYR A 164 -12.18 13.55 2.50
N GLU A 165 -12.56 14.79 2.75
CA GLU A 165 -13.17 15.64 1.73
C GLU A 165 -12.04 16.33 0.98
N SER A 166 -11.82 15.95 -0.29
CA SER A 166 -10.96 16.75 -1.15
C SER A 166 -11.65 18.11 -1.32
N LYS A 167 -10.95 19.19 -0.98
CA LYS A 167 -11.41 20.51 -1.40
C LYS A 167 -11.26 20.54 -2.91
N SER A 168 -12.34 20.33 -3.63
CA SER A 168 -12.40 20.64 -5.06
C SER A 168 -11.97 22.10 -5.23
N ALA A 169 -10.86 22.30 -5.94
CA ALA A 169 -10.44 23.61 -6.43
C ALA A 169 -11.23 23.95 -7.70
#